data_AF-A0A2E2HEE5-F1
#
_entry.id   AF-A0A2E2HEE5-F1
#
_cell.length_a   1.000
_cell.length_b   1.000
_cell.length_c   1.000
_cell.angle_alpha   90.00
_cell.angle_beta   90.00
_cell.angle_gamma   90.00
#
_symmetry.space_group_name_H-M   'P 1'
#
loop_
_entity.id
_entity.type
_entity.pdbx_description
1 polymer ?
#
loop_
_entity_poly.entity_id
_entity_poly.type
_entity_poly.pdbx_seq_one_letter_code
_entity_poly.pdbx_strand_id
1 'polypeptide(L)'
;MKIVWPHSLKNSVFFLCLLLLFSLGIFVPYIAFAQNDAGLQCLDPESLSEEGERRDLANFPSLELFPRDNREPAAFNTGTEPDLPTRVTEFSGGLRLLPVQGQVYVLMGAGSNITLQIRNERTEDGILLVDAGSPESSTAVLGAIEQITSAPIRLIINTTADRHHTGGNIVLGQSGARLATNSAGNNNGEERGAAIIAREEVMIDMIVEGTEDCGWPNRTFGAYPRLTQSFNGEGIRVMHMPNAITDGDSFVFFRSSDVISTGDIFNTDRYPPIDLEHGGSINGVVAALNALLEVTIPALKNEGGTYVVPGHGRIADESDVSEYRDMATIIRDRIQTYIDRGMSLEEVQAQRPTLEYDGRYDQGLSPEAFVEIVYLSLDQAGGSQ
;
A
#
# COMPACT_ATOMS: atom_id res chain seq x y z
N MET A 1 -40.55 -20.85 24.32
CA MET A 1 -41.21 -19.83 23.48
C MET A 1 -40.15 -18.78 23.15
N LYS A 2 -39.45 -18.93 22.00
CA LYS A 2 -38.40 -17.99 21.56
C LYS A 2 -39.07 -16.93 20.71
N ILE A 3 -39.02 -15.67 21.15
CA ILE A 3 -39.42 -14.53 20.34
C ILE A 3 -38.15 -14.02 19.63
N VAL A 4 -38.18 -14.00 18.31
CA VAL A 4 -37.11 -13.48 17.46
C VAL A 4 -37.52 -12.07 17.03
N TRP A 5 -36.65 -11.08 17.25
CA TRP A 5 -36.86 -9.70 16.82
C TRP A 5 -36.03 -9.38 15.56
N PRO A 6 -36.56 -8.57 14.61
CA PRO A 6 -35.84 -8.17 13.40
C PRO A 6 -34.70 -7.17 13.69
N HIS A 7 -33.67 -7.21 12.84
CA HIS A 7 -32.38 -6.51 13.03
C HIS A 7 -32.46 -4.98 13.07
N SER A 8 -33.49 -4.33 12.51
CA SER A 8 -33.55 -2.87 12.43
C SER A 8 -33.88 -2.14 13.74
N LEU A 9 -34.30 -2.86 14.79
CA LEU A 9 -34.58 -2.28 16.12
C LEU A 9 -33.40 -2.38 17.10
N LYS A 10 -32.33 -3.10 16.75
CA LYS A 10 -31.19 -3.31 17.66
C LYS A 10 -30.36 -2.04 17.87
N ASN A 11 -30.16 -1.23 16.84
CA ASN A 11 -29.29 -0.05 16.92
C ASN A 11 -29.95 1.11 17.68
N SER A 12 -31.26 1.32 17.52
CA SER A 12 -31.97 2.43 18.18
C SER A 12 -32.20 2.21 19.68
N VAL A 13 -32.38 0.96 20.13
CA VAL A 13 -32.54 0.64 21.56
C VAL A 13 -31.17 0.64 22.27
N PHE A 14 -30.10 0.29 21.57
CA PHE A 14 -28.74 0.34 22.12
C PHE A 14 -28.29 1.80 22.38
N PHE A 15 -28.61 2.71 21.46
CA PHE A 15 -28.32 4.14 21.63
C PHE A 15 -29.13 4.78 22.77
N LEU A 16 -30.40 4.39 22.95
CA LEU A 16 -31.24 4.91 24.04
C LEU A 16 -30.80 4.40 25.42
N CYS A 17 -30.27 3.18 25.51
CA CYS A 17 -29.72 2.63 26.76
C CYS A 17 -28.39 3.29 27.16
N LEU A 18 -27.53 3.64 26.19
CA LEU A 18 -26.24 4.26 26.47
C LEU A 18 -26.39 5.71 26.98
N LEU A 19 -27.37 6.45 26.47
CA LEU A 19 -27.71 7.81 26.90
C LEU A 19 -28.34 7.86 28.30
N LEU A 20 -29.12 6.85 28.70
CA LEU A 20 -29.71 6.75 30.06
C LEU A 20 -28.70 6.33 31.13
N LEU A 21 -27.64 5.59 30.77
CA LEU A 21 -26.61 5.14 31.71
C LEU A 21 -25.59 6.26 32.01
N PHE A 22 -25.33 7.16 31.06
CA PHE A 22 -24.45 8.32 31.27
C PHE A 22 -25.03 9.36 32.24
N SER A 23 -26.36 9.49 32.36
CA SER A 23 -26.99 10.43 33.32
C SER A 23 -27.03 9.91 34.76
N LEU A 24 -26.70 8.62 34.99
CA LEU A 24 -26.76 7.99 36.31
C LEU A 24 -25.38 7.65 36.90
N GLY A 25 -24.29 7.94 36.21
CA GLY A 25 -22.92 7.81 36.74
C GLY A 25 -22.48 6.36 37.05
N ILE A 26 -23.07 5.36 36.39
CA ILE A 26 -22.73 3.96 36.61
C ILE A 26 -21.71 3.50 35.56
N PHE A 27 -20.51 3.16 36.02
CA PHE A 27 -19.46 2.54 35.20
C PHE A 27 -19.77 1.05 35.01
N VAL A 28 -19.90 0.59 33.75
CA VAL A 28 -20.08 -0.83 33.44
C VAL A 28 -18.73 -1.40 32.98
N PRO A 29 -18.20 -2.47 33.62
CA PRO A 29 -16.97 -3.09 33.16
C PRO A 29 -17.22 -3.86 31.85
N TYR A 30 -16.23 -3.78 30.98
CA TYR A 30 -16.04 -4.49 29.71
C TYR A 30 -16.74 -5.86 29.65
N ILE A 31 -17.65 -6.05 28.68
CA ILE A 31 -18.05 -7.38 28.21
C ILE A 31 -17.16 -7.70 27.02
N ALA A 32 -16.17 -8.56 27.24
CA ALA A 32 -15.38 -9.14 26.17
C ALA A 32 -16.25 -10.14 25.37
N PHE A 33 -16.45 -9.86 24.08
CA PHE A 33 -16.85 -10.88 23.13
C PHE A 33 -15.58 -11.56 22.63
N ALA A 34 -15.38 -12.82 23.03
CA ALA A 34 -14.34 -13.66 22.45
C ALA A 34 -14.78 -14.10 21.05
N GLN A 35 -14.21 -13.50 20.01
CA GLN A 35 -14.05 -14.15 18.71
C GLN A 35 -12.70 -14.88 18.74
N ASN A 36 -12.75 -16.19 18.54
CA ASN A 36 -11.57 -16.97 18.22
C ASN A 36 -11.17 -16.64 16.77
N ASP A 37 -10.37 -15.60 16.58
CA ASP A 37 -9.55 -15.44 15.40
C ASP A 37 -8.10 -15.61 15.82
N ALA A 38 -7.41 -16.56 15.21
CA ALA A 38 -5.96 -16.70 15.33
C ALA A 38 -5.27 -15.59 14.52
N GLY A 39 -5.54 -14.34 14.88
CA GLY A 39 -4.88 -13.15 14.34
C GLY A 39 -3.43 -13.11 14.82
N LEU A 40 -2.52 -12.73 13.91
CA LEU A 40 -1.14 -12.41 14.27
C LEU A 40 -1.14 -11.17 15.16
N GLN A 41 -1.02 -11.38 16.48
CA GLN A 41 -0.89 -10.30 17.44
C GLN A 41 0.43 -9.56 17.26
N CYS A 42 0.40 -8.24 17.40
CA CYS A 42 1.61 -7.44 17.59
C CYS A 42 2.56 -8.09 18.61
N LEU A 43 3.85 -8.21 18.26
CA LEU A 43 4.83 -8.84 19.15
C LEU A 43 4.93 -8.06 20.47
N ASP A 44 4.70 -8.75 21.60
CA ASP A 44 4.90 -8.19 22.94
C ASP A 44 6.38 -7.82 23.14
N PRO A 45 6.71 -6.55 23.47
CA PRO A 45 8.09 -6.09 23.60
C PRO A 45 8.90 -6.85 24.68
N GLU A 46 8.23 -7.41 25.69
CA GLU A 46 8.86 -8.09 26.84
C GLU A 46 9.25 -9.57 26.59
N SER A 47 8.79 -10.19 25.50
CA SER A 47 8.91 -11.66 25.34
C SER A 47 10.28 -12.18 24.83
N LEU A 48 11.28 -11.30 24.66
CA LEU A 48 12.59 -11.67 24.08
C LEU A 48 13.82 -11.29 24.93
N SER A 49 13.67 -11.09 26.25
CA SER A 49 14.79 -10.80 27.14
C SER A 49 15.12 -11.94 28.12
N GLU A 50 15.51 -13.11 27.62
CA GLU A 50 16.27 -14.08 28.41
C GLU A 50 17.40 -14.69 27.58
N GLU A 51 18.44 -13.91 27.30
CA GLU A 51 19.82 -14.40 27.17
C GLU A 51 20.80 -13.22 27.25
N GLY A 52 20.92 -12.64 28.44
CA GLY A 52 21.86 -11.57 28.75
C GLY A 52 23.15 -12.12 29.36
N GLU A 53 24.15 -12.40 28.52
CA GLU A 53 25.51 -12.69 28.97
C GLU A 53 26.16 -11.41 29.54
N ARG A 54 26.41 -11.39 30.85
CA ARG A 54 27.16 -10.32 31.53
C ARG A 54 28.56 -10.21 30.95
N ARG A 55 28.93 -9.02 30.48
CA ARG A 55 30.35 -8.62 30.38
C ARG A 55 30.60 -7.35 31.19
N ASP A 56 31.58 -7.48 32.08
CA ASP A 56 32.06 -6.49 33.04
C ASP A 56 32.52 -5.19 32.36
N LEU A 57 31.92 -4.07 32.79
CA LEU A 57 32.37 -2.72 32.46
C LEU A 57 33.37 -2.24 33.51
N ALA A 58 34.66 -2.50 33.27
CA ALA A 58 35.74 -1.87 34.02
C ALA A 58 37.03 -1.79 33.18
N ASN A 59 37.08 -0.83 32.24
CA ASN A 59 38.30 -0.10 31.86
C ASN A 59 38.00 0.88 30.73
N PHE A 60 38.03 2.18 31.03
CA PHE A 60 38.14 3.24 30.02
C PHE A 60 39.52 3.89 30.16
N PRO A 61 40.40 3.82 29.14
CA PRO A 61 41.49 4.77 29.02
C PRO A 61 41.05 6.01 28.24
N SER A 62 41.77 7.09 28.54
CA SER A 62 41.60 8.49 28.18
C SER A 62 41.55 8.79 26.68
N LEU A 63 40.84 9.88 26.36
CA LEU A 63 40.78 10.55 25.05
C LEU A 63 42.19 10.83 24.49
N GLU A 64 42.56 10.17 23.38
CA GLU A 64 43.64 10.62 22.49
C GLU A 64 43.08 10.94 21.11
N LEU A 65 43.53 12.08 20.57
CA LEU A 65 43.20 12.61 19.25
C LEU A 65 43.61 11.61 18.15
N PHE A 66 42.65 11.30 17.27
CA PHE A 66 42.73 10.40 16.11
C PHE A 66 44.11 10.31 15.42
N PRO A 67 44.78 9.13 15.41
CA PRO A 67 45.74 8.80 14.37
C PRO A 67 44.99 8.35 13.11
N ARG A 68 45.40 8.83 11.94
CA ARG A 68 44.93 8.32 10.64
C ARG A 68 45.31 6.84 10.53
N ASP A 69 44.32 5.97 10.59
CA ASP A 69 44.50 4.54 10.41
C ASP A 69 44.63 4.23 8.91
N ASN A 70 45.84 3.89 8.47
CA ASN A 70 46.14 3.41 7.12
C ASN A 70 46.11 1.87 7.02
N ARG A 71 45.36 1.19 7.90
CA ARG A 71 45.11 -0.25 7.75
C ARG A 71 44.16 -0.48 6.58
N GLU A 72 44.59 -1.27 5.61
CA GLU A 72 43.73 -1.84 4.59
C GLU A 72 42.49 -2.47 5.25
N PRO A 73 41.28 -2.27 4.69
CA PRO A 73 40.10 -2.90 5.23
C PRO A 73 40.31 -4.41 5.24
N ALA A 74 40.09 -5.04 6.39
CA ALA A 74 40.13 -6.49 6.53
C ALA A 74 39.30 -7.12 5.42
N ALA A 75 39.90 -8.08 4.70
CA ALA A 75 39.27 -8.78 3.60
C ALA A 75 37.86 -9.25 4.01
N PHE A 76 36.85 -8.65 3.40
CA PHE A 76 35.48 -9.07 3.58
C PHE A 76 35.35 -10.49 3.03
N ASN A 77 34.87 -11.40 3.86
CA ASN A 77 34.58 -12.76 3.47
C ASN A 77 33.59 -12.75 2.28
N THR A 78 34.07 -13.08 1.09
CA THR A 78 33.29 -13.15 -0.16
C THR A 78 32.53 -14.47 -0.22
N GLY A 79 31.62 -14.69 0.74
CA GLY A 79 30.52 -15.60 0.45
C GLY A 79 29.84 -15.09 -0.81
N THR A 80 29.80 -15.90 -1.87
CA THR A 80 29.09 -15.55 -3.10
C THR A 80 27.61 -15.48 -2.77
N GLU A 81 27.08 -14.27 -2.55
CA GLU A 81 25.64 -14.04 -2.50
C GLU A 81 25.03 -14.43 -3.85
N PRO A 82 23.80 -14.97 -3.87
CA PRO A 82 23.13 -15.27 -5.12
C PRO A 82 22.94 -13.97 -5.92
N ASP A 83 23.30 -13.99 -7.21
CA ASP A 83 22.95 -12.91 -8.14
C ASP A 83 21.44 -12.68 -8.09
N LEU A 84 20.98 -11.41 -8.02
CA LEU A 84 19.55 -11.15 -8.02
C LEU A 84 18.90 -11.72 -9.28
N PRO A 85 17.64 -12.19 -9.20
CA PRO A 85 16.97 -12.77 -10.34
C PRO A 85 16.94 -11.83 -11.55
N THR A 86 17.34 -12.32 -12.72
CA THR A 86 17.20 -11.59 -13.99
C THR A 86 16.07 -12.15 -14.84
N ARG A 87 15.27 -13.06 -14.29
CA ARG A 87 14.15 -13.76 -14.93
C ARG A 87 13.05 -14.00 -13.89
N VAL A 88 11.88 -14.41 -14.37
CA VAL A 88 10.76 -14.80 -13.51
C VAL A 88 11.19 -15.90 -12.54
N THR A 89 10.94 -15.69 -11.26
CA THR A 89 11.19 -16.65 -10.18
C THR A 89 9.86 -17.01 -9.53
N GLU A 90 9.55 -18.30 -9.50
CA GLU A 90 8.33 -18.86 -8.92
C GLU A 90 8.63 -19.33 -7.49
N PHE A 91 7.72 -19.03 -6.56
CA PHE A 91 7.79 -19.49 -5.18
C PHE A 91 6.57 -20.34 -4.84
N SER A 92 6.65 -21.07 -3.73
CA SER A 92 5.50 -21.76 -3.15
C SER A 92 4.34 -20.80 -2.91
N GLY A 93 3.10 -21.26 -3.07
CA GLY A 93 1.91 -20.41 -2.85
C GLY A 93 1.51 -19.57 -4.07
N GLY A 94 2.15 -19.75 -5.23
CA GLY A 94 1.80 -19.06 -6.47
C GLY A 94 2.39 -17.65 -6.59
N LEU A 95 3.31 -17.29 -5.69
CA LEU A 95 4.03 -16.02 -5.75
C LEU A 95 5.06 -16.04 -6.89
N ARG A 96 5.16 -14.92 -7.61
CA ARG A 96 6.08 -14.75 -8.75
C ARG A 96 6.82 -13.45 -8.67
N LEU A 97 8.15 -13.51 -8.63
CA LEU A 97 9.00 -12.32 -8.74
C LEU A 97 9.42 -12.11 -10.20
N LEU A 98 9.13 -10.92 -10.73
CA LEU A 98 9.51 -10.52 -12.08
C LEU A 98 10.44 -9.30 -11.98
N PRO A 99 11.59 -9.29 -12.67
CA PRO A 99 12.37 -8.07 -12.86
C PRO A 99 11.56 -7.09 -13.73
N VAL A 100 11.56 -5.81 -13.35
CA VAL A 100 10.89 -4.73 -14.10
C VAL A 100 11.93 -3.94 -14.89
N GLN A 101 12.64 -3.03 -14.22
CA GLN A 101 13.69 -2.22 -14.83
C GLN A 101 14.64 -1.70 -13.74
N GLY A 102 15.93 -1.59 -14.05
CA GLY A 102 16.94 -1.13 -13.09
C GLY A 102 17.01 -2.01 -11.85
N GLN A 103 16.72 -1.41 -10.69
CA GLN A 103 16.76 -2.06 -9.37
C GLN A 103 15.37 -2.51 -8.90
N VAL A 104 14.36 -2.44 -9.77
CA VAL A 104 12.95 -2.63 -9.40
C VAL A 104 12.43 -3.99 -9.89
N TYR A 105 11.69 -4.64 -9.00
CA TYR A 105 11.04 -5.92 -9.18
C TYR A 105 9.57 -5.80 -8.79
N VAL A 106 8.75 -6.74 -9.26
CA VAL A 106 7.37 -6.91 -8.78
C VAL A 106 7.18 -8.35 -8.30
N LEU A 107 6.60 -8.50 -7.12
CA LEU A 107 6.13 -9.76 -6.58
C LEU A 107 4.62 -9.84 -6.76
N MET A 108 4.17 -10.73 -7.63
CA MET A 108 2.77 -10.97 -7.95
C MET A 108 2.21 -12.15 -7.16
N GLY A 109 0.89 -12.16 -6.92
CA GLY A 109 0.18 -13.26 -6.26
C GLY A 109 -0.03 -13.08 -4.75
N ALA A 110 0.34 -11.93 -4.20
CA ALA A 110 0.22 -11.60 -2.78
C ALA A 110 -1.11 -10.88 -2.44
N GLY A 111 -2.18 -11.10 -3.22
CA GLY A 111 -3.35 -10.22 -3.23
C GLY A 111 -3.16 -9.11 -4.25
N SER A 112 -2.55 -8.00 -3.83
CA SER A 112 -2.01 -6.96 -4.73
C SER A 112 -0.60 -7.29 -5.20
N ASN A 113 -0.14 -6.61 -6.24
CA ASN A 113 1.27 -6.57 -6.64
C ASN A 113 2.07 -5.78 -5.59
N ILE A 114 3.17 -6.36 -5.15
CA ILE A 114 4.15 -5.68 -4.28
C ILE A 114 5.32 -5.26 -5.17
N THR A 115 5.65 -3.96 -5.20
CA THR A 115 6.86 -3.49 -5.89
C THR A 115 8.04 -3.50 -4.92
N LEU A 116 9.19 -4.02 -5.35
CA LEU A 116 10.40 -4.11 -4.53
C LEU A 116 11.55 -3.39 -5.21
N GLN A 117 12.32 -2.62 -4.44
CA GLN A 117 13.61 -2.12 -4.89
C GLN A 117 14.73 -2.84 -4.15
N ILE A 118 15.60 -3.53 -4.90
CA ILE A 118 16.72 -4.32 -4.39
C ILE A 118 17.97 -4.01 -5.23
N ARG A 119 19.11 -3.76 -4.58
CA ARG A 119 20.40 -3.48 -5.24
C ARG A 119 21.33 -4.69 -5.22
N ASN A 120 22.00 -4.96 -6.36
CA ASN A 120 22.91 -6.10 -6.58
C ASN A 120 24.24 -6.06 -5.78
N GLU A 121 24.74 -4.88 -5.43
CA GLU A 121 25.96 -4.74 -4.64
C GLU A 121 25.57 -4.20 -3.28
N ARG A 122 25.87 -4.95 -2.20
CA ARG A 122 25.59 -4.64 -0.78
C ARG A 122 24.67 -3.44 -0.60
N THR A 123 23.38 -3.73 -0.50
CA THR A 123 22.29 -2.77 -0.27
C THR A 123 22.66 -1.77 0.84
N GLU A 124 23.14 -0.58 0.46
CA GLU A 124 23.58 0.45 1.42
C GLU A 124 22.44 0.84 2.37
N ASP A 125 21.19 0.78 1.88
CA ASP A 125 19.98 1.13 2.64
C ASP A 125 19.08 -0.09 2.97
N GLY A 126 19.13 -1.19 2.20
CA GLY A 126 18.30 -2.40 2.35
C GLY A 126 17.19 -2.53 1.31
N ILE A 127 16.03 -3.08 1.68
CA ILE A 127 14.89 -3.29 0.78
C ILE A 127 13.82 -2.21 1.01
N LEU A 128 13.30 -1.66 -0.09
CA LEU A 128 12.11 -0.82 -0.11
C LEU A 128 10.97 -1.60 -0.77
N LEU A 129 9.81 -1.62 -0.12
CA LEU A 129 8.57 -2.17 -0.64
C LEU A 129 7.56 -1.05 -0.92
N VAL A 130 6.81 -1.17 -2.02
CA VAL A 130 5.56 -0.44 -2.22
C VAL A 130 4.44 -1.46 -2.05
N ASP A 131 3.60 -1.18 -1.07
CA ASP A 131 2.63 -2.11 -0.48
C ASP A 131 3.25 -3.38 0.12
N ALA A 132 2.40 -4.17 0.76
CA ALA A 132 2.75 -5.33 1.58
C ALA A 132 1.87 -6.55 1.29
N GLY A 133 0.93 -6.45 0.35
CA GLY A 133 0.01 -7.53 0.02
C GLY A 133 -1.05 -7.78 1.10
N SER A 134 -1.76 -8.91 0.95
CA SER A 134 -2.79 -9.34 1.90
C SER A 134 -2.19 -10.02 3.14
N PRO A 135 -2.89 -10.00 4.29
CA PRO A 135 -2.40 -10.65 5.51
C PRO A 135 -2.12 -12.14 5.33
N GLU A 136 -2.92 -12.81 4.51
CA GLU A 136 -2.83 -14.25 4.24
C GLU A 136 -1.55 -14.60 3.46
N SER A 137 -1.01 -13.63 2.69
CA SER A 137 0.21 -13.82 1.90
C SER A 137 1.49 -13.44 2.65
N SER A 138 1.39 -12.71 3.76
CA SER A 138 2.50 -12.03 4.44
C SER A 138 3.70 -12.92 4.77
N THR A 139 3.48 -14.09 5.37
CA THR A 139 4.54 -15.07 5.68
C THR A 139 5.19 -15.63 4.41
N ALA A 140 4.42 -15.88 3.37
CA ALA A 140 4.94 -16.38 2.10
C ALA A 140 5.76 -15.31 1.38
N VAL A 141 5.33 -14.05 1.44
CA VAL A 141 6.07 -12.89 0.92
C VAL A 141 7.40 -12.74 1.64
N LEU A 142 7.41 -12.77 2.98
CA LEU A 142 8.64 -12.69 3.76
C LEU A 142 9.62 -13.81 3.37
N GLY A 143 9.14 -15.05 3.34
CA GLY A 143 9.97 -16.20 2.97
C GLY A 143 10.46 -16.16 1.51
N ALA A 144 9.72 -15.53 0.59
CA ALA A 144 10.19 -15.29 -0.78
C ALA A 144 11.31 -14.25 -0.81
N ILE A 145 11.17 -13.15 -0.05
CA ILE A 145 12.20 -12.10 0.06
C ILE A 145 13.49 -12.66 0.65
N GLU A 146 13.41 -13.45 1.72
CA GLU A 146 14.58 -14.06 2.38
C GLU A 146 15.33 -15.07 1.48
N GLN A 147 14.66 -15.66 0.49
CA GLN A 147 15.30 -16.50 -0.53
C GLN A 147 16.05 -15.69 -1.59
N ILE A 148 15.68 -14.42 -1.79
CA ILE A 148 16.28 -13.53 -2.80
C ILE A 148 17.48 -12.79 -2.22
N THR A 149 17.37 -12.31 -0.97
CA THR A 149 18.40 -11.46 -0.36
C THR A 149 18.41 -11.59 1.17
N SER A 150 19.59 -11.38 1.74
CA SER A 150 19.80 -11.29 3.20
C SER A 150 19.56 -9.88 3.76
N ALA A 151 19.29 -8.90 2.89
CA ALA A 151 19.11 -7.51 3.28
C ALA A 151 17.81 -7.29 4.06
N PRO A 152 17.81 -6.45 5.10
CA PRO A 152 16.58 -6.17 5.85
C PRO A 152 15.60 -5.31 5.05
N ILE A 153 14.30 -5.52 5.27
CA ILE A 153 13.24 -4.58 4.86
C ILE A 153 13.37 -3.32 5.70
N ARG A 154 13.47 -2.17 5.04
CA ARG A 154 13.81 -0.90 5.70
C ARG A 154 12.76 0.16 5.53
N LEU A 155 12.04 0.08 4.43
CA LEU A 155 10.98 1.00 4.08
C LEU A 155 9.84 0.27 3.39
N ILE A 156 8.62 0.50 3.85
CA ILE A 156 7.37 0.14 3.19
C ILE A 156 6.64 1.45 2.89
N ILE A 157 6.15 1.62 1.66
CA ILE A 157 5.33 2.75 1.26
C ILE A 157 3.96 2.20 0.89
N ASN A 158 2.91 2.55 1.63
CA ASN A 158 1.54 2.14 1.27
C ASN A 158 0.91 3.18 0.34
N THR A 159 0.30 2.72 -0.75
CA THR A 159 -0.37 3.58 -1.73
C THR A 159 -1.82 3.87 -1.38
N THR A 160 -2.45 3.00 -0.59
CA THR A 160 -3.87 3.02 -0.16
C THR A 160 -3.97 2.38 1.24
N ALA A 161 -5.11 2.52 1.92
CA ALA A 161 -5.44 1.81 3.15
C ALA A 161 -5.88 0.36 2.93
N ASP A 162 -6.29 0.00 1.70
CA ASP A 162 -6.88 -1.29 1.38
C ASP A 162 -6.13 -2.48 1.94
N ARG A 163 -6.86 -3.38 2.60
CA ARG A 163 -6.29 -4.53 3.32
C ARG A 163 -5.46 -5.47 2.44
N HIS A 164 -5.74 -5.57 1.14
CA HIS A 164 -4.92 -6.37 0.21
C HIS A 164 -3.63 -5.65 -0.25
N HIS A 165 -3.43 -4.38 0.12
CA HIS A 165 -2.17 -3.64 0.00
C HIS A 165 -1.43 -3.53 1.32
N THR A 166 -2.13 -3.28 2.43
CA THR A 166 -1.52 -2.94 3.73
C THR A 166 -1.43 -4.12 4.68
N GLY A 167 -2.12 -5.22 4.38
CA GLY A 167 -2.29 -6.32 5.31
C GLY A 167 -1.01 -7.04 5.74
N GLY A 168 0.02 -7.04 4.89
CA GLY A 168 1.33 -7.58 5.23
C GLY A 168 2.17 -6.67 6.15
N ASN A 169 1.74 -5.43 6.42
CA ASN A 169 2.51 -4.44 7.19
C ASN A 169 2.93 -4.97 8.56
N ILE A 170 2.07 -5.70 9.27
CA ILE A 170 2.37 -6.26 10.59
C ILE A 170 3.61 -7.17 10.50
N VAL A 171 3.59 -8.16 9.61
CA VAL A 171 4.67 -9.15 9.48
C VAL A 171 5.93 -8.54 8.87
N LEU A 172 5.79 -7.87 7.72
CA LEU A 172 6.92 -7.34 6.96
C LEU A 172 7.56 -6.15 7.68
N GLY A 173 6.74 -5.31 8.31
CA GLY A 173 7.18 -4.19 9.13
C GLY A 173 7.97 -4.67 10.35
N GLN A 174 7.42 -5.61 11.13
CA GLN A 174 8.10 -6.13 12.33
C GLN A 174 9.38 -6.92 12.01
N SER A 175 9.40 -7.65 10.90
CA SER A 175 10.58 -8.42 10.45
C SER A 175 11.68 -7.54 9.86
N GLY A 176 11.37 -6.29 9.55
CA GLY A 176 12.31 -5.31 9.02
C GLY A 176 13.20 -4.67 10.09
N ALA A 177 14.01 -3.71 9.65
CA ALA A 177 14.84 -2.87 10.51
C ALA A 177 14.75 -1.40 10.08
N ARG A 178 14.78 -0.46 11.01
CA ARG A 178 14.85 0.96 10.66
C ARG A 178 16.18 1.29 9.96
N LEU A 179 16.18 2.26 9.06
CA LEU A 179 17.41 2.91 8.59
C LEU A 179 18.07 3.63 9.77
N ALA A 180 19.39 3.48 9.93
CA ALA A 180 20.15 4.26 10.90
C ALA A 180 20.15 5.73 10.46
N THR A 181 19.27 6.57 11.02
CA THR A 181 19.31 8.00 10.75
C THR A 181 20.35 8.67 11.64
N ASN A 182 21.21 9.52 11.08
CA ASN A 182 22.18 10.32 11.83
C ASN A 182 21.53 11.48 12.62
N SER A 183 20.20 11.47 12.80
CA SER A 183 19.47 12.51 13.52
C SER A 183 19.47 12.18 15.00
N ALA A 184 20.36 12.85 15.74
CA ALA A 184 20.50 12.80 17.20
C ALA A 184 19.30 13.43 17.95
N GLY A 185 18.06 13.10 17.57
CA GLY A 185 16.86 13.82 18.01
C GLY A 185 15.64 13.00 18.37
N ASN A 186 15.63 11.67 18.23
CA ASN A 186 14.51 10.86 18.73
C ASN A 186 14.94 9.43 19.08
N ASN A 187 15.94 9.31 19.97
CA ASN A 187 16.33 8.02 20.56
C ASN A 187 15.60 7.80 21.90
N ASN A 188 14.28 7.98 21.90
CA ASN A 188 13.46 7.61 23.05
C ASN A 188 12.87 6.22 22.84
N GLY A 189 13.74 5.19 22.88
CA GLY A 189 13.37 3.79 23.10
C GLY A 189 12.56 3.08 22.00
N GLU A 190 12.79 1.77 21.85
CA GLU A 190 11.78 0.78 21.43
C GLU A 190 11.24 0.74 19.99
N GLU A 191 11.66 1.60 19.07
CA GLU A 191 11.17 1.52 17.67
C GLU A 191 11.81 0.38 16.84
N ARG A 192 11.34 -0.86 17.05
CA ARG A 192 11.69 -2.05 16.23
C ARG A 192 10.94 -2.02 14.87
N GLY A 193 11.49 -2.68 13.85
CA GLY A 193 10.84 -2.85 12.53
C GLY A 193 11.20 -1.82 11.46
N ALA A 194 10.71 -2.01 10.23
CA ALA A 194 10.87 -1.10 9.10
C ALA A 194 10.08 0.22 9.29
N ALA A 195 10.48 1.27 8.57
CA ALA A 195 9.63 2.45 8.44
C ALA A 195 8.44 2.14 7.52
N ILE A 196 7.23 2.54 7.91
CA ILE A 196 6.02 2.42 7.09
C ILE A 196 5.53 3.84 6.82
N ILE A 197 5.50 4.21 5.54
CA ILE A 197 5.14 5.55 5.08
C ILE A 197 3.84 5.49 4.28
N ALA A 198 2.92 6.41 4.57
CA ALA A 198 1.74 6.61 3.74
C ALA A 198 1.28 8.07 3.77
N ARG A 199 0.21 8.38 3.03
CA ARG A 199 -0.60 9.57 3.27
C ARG A 199 -1.22 9.54 4.67
N GLU A 200 -1.54 10.72 5.20
CA GLU A 200 -2.15 10.83 6.53
C GLU A 200 -3.54 10.19 6.55
N GLU A 201 -4.29 10.36 5.46
CA GLU A 201 -5.62 9.78 5.26
C GLU A 201 -5.58 8.25 5.30
N VAL A 202 -4.61 7.63 4.63
CA VAL A 202 -4.39 6.17 4.69
C VAL A 202 -4.20 5.66 6.12
N MET A 203 -3.45 6.39 6.96
CA MET A 203 -3.28 6.01 8.36
C MET A 203 -4.60 6.14 9.13
N ILE A 204 -5.36 7.20 8.89
CA ILE A 204 -6.65 7.45 9.54
C ILE A 204 -7.64 6.34 9.20
N ASP A 205 -7.75 5.97 7.93
CA ASP A 205 -8.67 4.92 7.47
C ASP A 205 -8.31 3.58 8.11
N MET A 206 -7.02 3.21 8.11
CA MET A 206 -6.56 1.99 8.78
C MET A 206 -6.90 1.95 10.28
N ILE A 207 -6.84 3.09 10.97
CA ILE A 207 -7.24 3.20 12.38
C ILE A 207 -8.76 2.99 12.53
N VAL A 208 -9.56 3.66 11.70
CA VAL A 208 -11.03 3.61 11.75
C VAL A 208 -11.54 2.21 11.43
N GLU A 209 -10.93 1.52 10.48
CA GLU A 209 -11.23 0.14 10.10
C GLU A 209 -10.76 -0.90 11.14
N GLY A 210 -10.02 -0.48 12.16
CA GLY A 210 -9.59 -1.34 13.26
C GLY A 210 -8.38 -2.21 12.94
N THR A 211 -7.50 -1.76 12.05
CA THR A 211 -6.18 -2.39 11.86
C THR A 211 -5.38 -2.33 13.17
N GLU A 212 -4.62 -3.38 13.48
CA GLU A 212 -3.73 -3.37 14.65
C GLU A 212 -2.64 -2.29 14.52
N ASP A 213 -2.27 -1.66 15.64
CA ASP A 213 -1.40 -0.49 15.69
C ASP A 213 0.00 -0.71 15.08
N CYS A 214 0.55 -1.91 15.26
CA CYS A 214 1.82 -2.32 14.66
C CYS A 214 1.78 -2.47 13.13
N GLY A 215 0.59 -2.45 12.51
CA GLY A 215 0.40 -2.42 11.07
C GLY A 215 0.26 -1.02 10.47
N TRP A 216 0.13 0.02 11.31
CA TRP A 216 -0.11 1.39 10.83
C TRP A 216 1.15 2.01 10.20
N PRO A 217 0.98 2.96 9.27
CA PRO A 217 2.03 3.89 8.92
C PRO A 217 2.58 4.59 10.16
N ASN A 218 3.88 4.42 10.41
CA ASN A 218 4.57 5.09 11.53
C ASN A 218 5.19 6.44 11.12
N ARG A 219 5.06 6.80 9.85
CA ARG A 219 5.41 8.09 9.28
C ARG A 219 4.38 8.47 8.23
N THR A 220 3.84 9.67 8.31
CA THR A 220 2.89 10.17 7.31
C THR A 220 3.44 11.41 6.59
N PHE A 221 2.91 11.69 5.40
CA PHE A 221 3.08 12.98 4.77
C PHE A 221 1.70 13.60 4.49
N GLY A 222 1.43 14.74 5.11
CA GLY A 222 0.18 15.50 4.98
C GLY A 222 0.40 16.87 4.32
N ALA A 223 1.44 17.58 4.77
CA ALA A 223 1.66 19.00 4.49
C ALA A 223 2.05 19.36 3.05
N TYR A 224 2.51 18.39 2.25
CA TYR A 224 2.94 18.61 0.87
C TYR A 224 2.32 17.55 -0.03
N PRO A 225 2.05 17.87 -1.31
CA PRO A 225 1.45 16.92 -2.26
C PRO A 225 2.39 15.78 -2.66
N ARG A 226 3.62 15.75 -2.13
CA ARG A 226 4.63 14.75 -2.44
C ARG A 226 5.66 14.59 -1.33
N LEU A 227 6.18 13.38 -1.21
CA LEU A 227 7.39 13.05 -0.47
C LEU A 227 8.53 12.77 -1.47
N THR A 228 9.76 13.14 -1.15
CA THR A 228 10.94 12.76 -1.93
C THR A 228 12.02 12.23 -0.99
N GLN A 229 12.61 11.10 -1.35
CA GLN A 229 13.61 10.39 -0.57
C GLN A 229 14.68 9.83 -1.50
N SER A 230 15.93 9.73 -1.04
CA SER A 230 16.95 8.92 -1.72
C SER A 230 17.00 7.54 -1.07
N PHE A 231 17.03 6.48 -1.85
CA PHE A 231 17.16 5.10 -1.37
C PHE A 231 17.91 4.26 -2.41
N ASN A 232 18.89 3.46 -1.98
CA ASN A 232 19.71 2.62 -2.86
C ASN A 232 20.33 3.40 -4.05
N GLY A 233 20.82 4.62 -3.78
CA GLY A 233 21.47 5.47 -4.78
C GLY A 233 20.52 6.12 -5.80
N GLU A 234 19.20 6.00 -5.60
CA GLU A 234 18.18 6.49 -6.52
C GLU A 234 17.17 7.40 -5.82
N GLY A 235 16.67 8.41 -6.55
CA GLY A 235 15.61 9.28 -6.06
C GLY A 235 14.23 8.62 -6.18
N ILE A 236 13.53 8.52 -5.06
CA ILE A 236 12.15 8.05 -4.94
C ILE A 236 11.22 9.23 -4.72
N ARG A 237 10.10 9.28 -5.44
CA ARG A 237 9.05 10.29 -5.25
C ARG A 237 7.71 9.64 -5.03
N VAL A 238 7.06 9.92 -3.90
CA VAL A 238 5.67 9.54 -3.63
C VAL A 238 4.79 10.74 -3.94
N MET A 239 3.78 10.56 -4.78
CA MET A 239 2.91 11.64 -5.28
C MET A 239 1.47 11.34 -4.90
N HIS A 240 0.83 12.27 -4.19
CA HIS A 240 -0.55 12.17 -3.75
C HIS A 240 -1.52 12.43 -4.90
N MET A 241 -2.48 11.53 -5.08
CA MET A 241 -3.52 11.58 -6.11
C MET A 241 -4.89 11.71 -5.44
N PRO A 242 -5.30 12.94 -5.09
CA PRO A 242 -6.51 13.14 -4.30
C PRO A 242 -7.77 12.72 -5.06
N ASN A 243 -8.70 12.14 -4.31
CA ASN A 243 -10.06 11.79 -4.74
C ASN A 243 -10.13 10.79 -5.90
N ALA A 244 -9.09 9.96 -6.08
CA ALA A 244 -9.06 8.96 -7.13
C ALA A 244 -9.90 7.74 -6.72
N ILE A 245 -9.25 6.71 -6.17
CA ILE A 245 -9.93 5.59 -5.51
C ILE A 245 -10.42 6.01 -4.12
N THR A 246 -9.59 6.73 -3.37
CA THR A 246 -9.84 7.35 -2.07
C THR A 246 -9.30 8.80 -2.07
N ASP A 247 -9.38 9.50 -0.95
CA ASP A 247 -8.70 10.78 -0.74
C ASP A 247 -7.20 10.61 -0.38
N GLY A 248 -6.76 9.40 -0.07
CA GLY A 248 -5.41 9.07 0.41
C GLY A 248 -4.46 8.47 -0.64
N ASP A 249 -4.89 8.26 -1.89
CA ASP A 249 -4.11 7.47 -2.84
C ASP A 249 -2.77 8.11 -3.21
N SER A 250 -1.78 7.27 -3.54
CA SER A 250 -0.49 7.73 -4.05
C SER A 250 0.12 6.81 -5.08
N PHE A 251 0.95 7.35 -5.97
CA PHE A 251 1.89 6.53 -6.75
C PHE A 251 3.35 6.85 -6.40
N VAL A 252 4.22 5.85 -6.56
CA VAL A 252 5.64 5.88 -6.19
C VAL A 252 6.50 5.78 -7.45
N PHE A 253 7.31 6.81 -7.70
CA PHE A 253 8.21 6.88 -8.85
C PHE A 253 9.67 6.62 -8.46
N PHE A 254 10.23 5.53 -9.00
CA PHE A 254 11.64 5.18 -9.00
C PHE A 254 12.32 5.87 -10.19
N ARG A 255 12.97 7.02 -9.95
CA ARG A 255 13.38 7.94 -11.03
C ARG A 255 14.52 7.45 -11.93
N SER A 256 15.47 6.69 -11.41
CA SER A 256 16.62 6.19 -12.18
C SER A 256 16.32 4.84 -12.84
N SER A 257 15.52 4.01 -12.17
CA SER A 257 14.98 2.78 -12.72
C SER A 257 13.84 3.05 -13.72
N ASP A 258 13.27 4.26 -13.70
CA ASP A 258 12.17 4.71 -14.56
C ASP A 258 10.95 3.77 -14.48
N VAL A 259 10.51 3.53 -13.24
CA VAL A 259 9.36 2.67 -12.90
C VAL A 259 8.41 3.40 -11.95
N ILE A 260 7.10 3.28 -12.19
CA ILE A 260 6.06 3.85 -11.33
C ILE A 260 5.16 2.73 -10.77
N SER A 261 5.02 2.65 -9.46
CA SER A 261 4.04 1.77 -8.78
C SER A 261 2.81 2.58 -8.41
N THR A 262 1.63 2.18 -8.86
CA THR A 262 0.44 3.06 -8.84
C THR A 262 -0.62 2.73 -7.80
N GLY A 263 -0.48 1.61 -7.09
CA GLY A 263 -1.62 1.04 -6.38
C GLY A 263 -2.80 0.83 -7.31
N ASP A 264 -4.02 0.89 -6.78
CA ASP A 264 -5.24 0.63 -7.53
C ASP A 264 -5.76 1.80 -8.39
N ILE A 265 -5.02 2.91 -8.47
CA ILE A 265 -5.28 3.99 -9.43
C ILE A 265 -5.26 3.46 -10.87
N PHE A 266 -4.35 2.53 -11.16
CA PHE A 266 -4.23 1.88 -12.46
C PHE A 266 -4.17 0.36 -12.29
N ASN A 267 -4.98 -0.33 -13.08
CA ASN A 267 -5.06 -1.78 -13.11
C ASN A 267 -5.22 -2.29 -14.53
N THR A 268 -4.76 -3.52 -14.80
CA THR A 268 -4.84 -4.11 -16.15
C THR A 268 -6.00 -5.10 -16.32
N ASP A 269 -6.65 -5.50 -15.22
CA ASP A 269 -7.64 -6.58 -15.18
C ASP A 269 -8.95 -6.23 -14.46
N ARG A 270 -9.09 -5.01 -13.94
CA ARG A 270 -10.27 -4.56 -13.19
C ARG A 270 -10.66 -3.10 -13.44
N TYR A 271 -11.94 -2.79 -13.29
CA TYR A 271 -12.46 -1.43 -13.24
C TYR A 271 -11.90 -0.70 -12.01
N PRO A 272 -11.78 0.65 -12.05
CA PRO A 272 -11.32 1.42 -10.90
C PRO A 272 -12.20 1.14 -9.67
N PRO A 273 -11.64 0.65 -8.55
CA PRO A 273 -12.41 0.29 -7.37
C PRO A 273 -12.78 1.53 -6.52
N ILE A 274 -13.38 2.55 -7.14
CA ILE A 274 -13.65 3.85 -6.52
C ILE A 274 -14.48 3.69 -5.23
N ASP A 275 -13.96 4.25 -4.14
CA ASP A 275 -14.62 4.33 -2.85
C ASP A 275 -15.21 5.73 -2.63
N LEU A 276 -16.52 5.87 -2.84
CA LEU A 276 -17.21 7.14 -2.65
C LEU A 276 -17.29 7.57 -1.18
N GLU A 277 -17.24 6.63 -0.23
CA GLU A 277 -17.33 6.94 1.20
C GLU A 277 -16.03 7.55 1.72
N HIS A 278 -14.89 7.13 1.16
CA HIS A 278 -13.55 7.66 1.47
C HIS A 278 -13.07 8.70 0.43
N GLY A 279 -13.99 9.39 -0.24
CA GLY A 279 -13.68 10.58 -1.06
C GLY A 279 -13.23 10.31 -2.50
N GLY A 280 -13.25 9.06 -2.94
CA GLY A 280 -12.99 8.67 -4.32
C GLY A 280 -14.02 9.20 -5.32
N SER A 281 -13.62 9.30 -6.59
CA SER A 281 -14.52 9.73 -7.67
C SER A 281 -14.02 9.33 -9.05
N ILE A 282 -14.94 9.17 -10.01
CA ILE A 282 -14.55 8.90 -11.41
C ILE A 282 -13.74 10.04 -12.02
N ASN A 283 -14.02 11.28 -11.61
CA ASN A 283 -13.28 12.45 -12.07
C ASN A 283 -11.86 12.48 -11.49
N GLY A 284 -11.69 12.11 -10.22
CA GLY A 284 -10.36 12.00 -9.63
C GLY A 284 -9.55 10.85 -10.19
N VAL A 285 -10.18 9.70 -10.51
CA VAL A 285 -9.49 8.62 -11.25
C VAL A 285 -8.97 9.13 -12.60
N VAL A 286 -9.80 9.81 -13.39
CA VAL A 286 -9.36 10.39 -14.67
C VAL A 286 -8.25 11.42 -14.47
N ALA A 287 -8.32 12.25 -13.43
CA ALA A 287 -7.29 13.23 -13.10
C ALA A 287 -5.96 12.54 -12.71
N ALA A 288 -6.00 11.51 -11.89
CA ALA A 288 -4.83 10.74 -11.46
C ALA A 288 -4.17 10.00 -12.63
N LEU A 289 -4.96 9.40 -13.53
CA LEU A 289 -4.45 8.77 -14.74
C LEU A 289 -3.83 9.78 -15.70
N ASN A 290 -4.39 10.98 -15.84
CA ASN A 290 -3.75 12.05 -16.61
C ASN A 290 -2.44 12.51 -15.95
N ALA A 291 -2.39 12.64 -14.62
CA ALA A 291 -1.16 12.96 -13.90
C ALA A 291 -0.08 11.88 -14.05
N LEU A 292 -0.48 10.61 -14.15
CA LEU A 292 0.42 9.50 -14.46
C LEU A 292 0.97 9.63 -15.89
N LEU A 293 0.12 9.90 -16.89
CA LEU A 293 0.53 10.13 -18.28
C LEU A 293 1.42 11.37 -18.46
N GLU A 294 1.35 12.36 -17.56
CA GLU A 294 2.26 13.51 -17.58
C GLU A 294 3.70 13.17 -17.18
N VAL A 295 3.90 12.06 -16.44
CA VAL A 295 5.21 11.65 -15.92
C VAL A 295 5.79 10.42 -16.60
N THR A 296 4.96 9.61 -17.27
CA THR A 296 5.46 8.51 -18.11
C THR A 296 6.08 9.07 -19.39
N ILE A 297 7.07 8.35 -19.91
CA ILE A 297 7.70 8.65 -21.18
C ILE A 297 7.65 7.38 -22.03
N PRO A 298 7.00 7.40 -23.22
CA PRO A 298 6.92 6.22 -24.06
C PRO A 298 8.24 6.05 -24.82
N ALA A 299 8.67 4.81 -24.99
CA ALA A 299 9.75 4.48 -25.93
C ALA A 299 9.23 4.44 -27.38
N LEU A 300 10.10 4.03 -28.31
CA LEU A 300 9.76 3.99 -29.74
C LEU A 300 8.52 3.12 -29.98
N LYS A 301 7.53 3.69 -30.68
CA LYS A 301 6.23 3.04 -31.00
C LYS A 301 5.32 2.80 -29.80
N ASN A 302 5.52 3.51 -28.69
CA ASN A 302 4.72 3.38 -27.47
C ASN A 302 4.83 1.99 -26.81
N GLU A 303 5.95 1.29 -27.02
CA GLU A 303 6.23 0.02 -26.35
C GLU A 303 7.48 0.18 -25.46
N GLY A 304 7.28 0.11 -24.15
CA GLY A 304 8.32 0.37 -23.14
C GLY A 304 8.57 1.86 -22.87
N GLY A 305 9.72 2.17 -22.26
CA GLY A 305 10.03 3.50 -21.72
C GLY A 305 9.87 3.48 -20.20
N THR A 306 9.05 4.36 -19.66
CA THR A 306 8.64 4.27 -18.25
C THR A 306 7.73 3.06 -18.05
N TYR A 307 8.13 2.13 -17.18
CA TYR A 307 7.29 0.99 -16.82
C TYR A 307 6.33 1.35 -15.68
N VAL A 308 5.13 0.79 -15.73
CA VAL A 308 4.07 0.99 -14.74
C VAL A 308 3.71 -0.34 -14.10
N VAL A 309 3.79 -0.40 -12.77
CA VAL A 309 3.36 -1.54 -11.96
C VAL A 309 1.99 -1.22 -11.37
N PRO A 310 0.91 -1.87 -11.86
CA PRO A 310 -0.44 -1.67 -11.32
C PRO A 310 -0.58 -2.32 -9.94
N GLY A 311 -1.61 -1.93 -9.19
CA GLY A 311 -2.05 -2.65 -7.98
C GLY A 311 -2.39 -4.11 -8.29
N HIS A 312 -2.97 -4.37 -9.45
CA HIS A 312 -3.36 -5.71 -9.91
C HIS A 312 -3.14 -5.91 -11.42
N GLY A 313 -2.76 -7.16 -11.73
CA GLY A 313 -2.50 -7.62 -13.10
C GLY A 313 -1.04 -7.43 -13.53
N ARG A 314 -0.80 -7.31 -14.83
CA ARG A 314 0.56 -7.38 -15.41
C ARG A 314 1.30 -6.04 -15.39
N ILE A 315 2.63 -6.09 -15.45
CA ILE A 315 3.47 -4.91 -15.75
C ILE A 315 3.00 -4.31 -17.08
N ALA A 316 2.94 -2.98 -17.10
CA ALA A 316 2.42 -2.17 -18.18
C ALA A 316 3.40 -1.06 -18.57
N ASP A 317 3.06 -0.33 -19.63
CA ASP A 317 3.72 0.91 -20.05
C ASP A 317 2.68 2.03 -20.27
N GLU A 318 3.11 3.16 -20.80
CA GLU A 318 2.24 4.31 -21.07
C GLU A 318 1.05 3.99 -21.98
N SER A 319 1.22 3.08 -22.95
CA SER A 319 0.14 2.74 -23.88
C SER A 319 -1.02 2.09 -23.12
N ASP A 320 -0.71 1.17 -22.21
CA ASP A 320 -1.70 0.52 -21.36
C ASP A 320 -2.42 1.53 -20.43
N VAL A 321 -1.69 2.50 -19.88
CA VAL A 321 -2.27 3.58 -19.06
C VAL A 321 -3.22 4.45 -19.89
N SER A 322 -2.84 4.79 -21.12
CA SER A 322 -3.70 5.56 -22.02
C SER A 322 -4.98 4.81 -22.35
N GLU A 323 -4.91 3.51 -22.62
CA GLU A 323 -6.10 2.67 -22.86
C GLU A 323 -7.05 2.65 -21.64
N TYR A 324 -6.49 2.53 -20.43
CA TYR A 324 -7.28 2.51 -19.20
C TYR A 324 -7.92 3.88 -18.90
N ARG A 325 -7.17 4.97 -19.13
CA ARG A 325 -7.68 6.35 -19.02
C ARG A 325 -8.83 6.60 -20.00
N ASP A 326 -8.67 6.17 -21.25
CA ASP A 326 -9.69 6.31 -22.28
C ASP A 326 -10.96 5.53 -21.91
N MET A 327 -10.81 4.30 -21.40
CA MET A 327 -11.93 3.51 -20.89
C MET A 327 -12.70 4.26 -19.79
N ALA A 328 -12.01 4.73 -18.75
CA ALA A 328 -12.64 5.45 -17.64
C ALA A 328 -13.35 6.72 -18.12
N THR A 329 -12.72 7.46 -19.03
CA THR A 329 -13.27 8.70 -19.64
C THR A 329 -14.52 8.42 -20.46
N ILE A 330 -14.47 7.40 -21.33
CA ILE A 330 -15.58 7.04 -22.21
C ILE A 330 -16.80 6.60 -21.41
N ILE A 331 -16.60 5.75 -20.38
CA ILE A 331 -17.70 5.28 -19.52
C ILE A 331 -18.30 6.46 -18.74
N ARG A 332 -17.46 7.31 -18.15
CA ARG A 332 -17.90 8.54 -17.46
C ARG A 332 -18.78 9.39 -18.36
N ASP A 333 -18.32 9.72 -19.56
CA ASP A 333 -19.00 10.65 -20.46
C ASP A 333 -20.33 10.06 -20.99
N ARG A 334 -20.38 8.75 -21.20
CA ARG A 334 -21.63 8.03 -21.54
C ARG A 334 -22.65 8.12 -20.41
N ILE A 335 -22.22 7.81 -19.18
CA ILE A 335 -23.11 7.85 -18.01
C ILE A 335 -23.58 9.28 -17.75
N GLN A 336 -22.70 10.28 -17.83
CA GLN A 336 -23.08 11.69 -17.75
C GLN A 336 -24.15 12.05 -18.79
N THR A 337 -23.98 11.60 -20.03
CA THR A 337 -24.97 11.84 -21.11
C THR A 337 -26.35 11.25 -20.77
N TYR A 338 -26.41 10.12 -20.07
CA TYR A 338 -27.67 9.53 -19.65
C TYR A 338 -28.28 10.26 -18.44
N ILE A 339 -27.46 10.67 -17.47
CA ILE A 339 -27.88 11.51 -16.34
C ILE A 339 -28.49 12.83 -16.86
N ASP A 340 -27.84 13.48 -17.83
CA ASP A 340 -28.32 14.73 -18.44
C ASP A 340 -29.68 14.57 -19.16
N ARG A 341 -30.03 13.33 -19.55
CA ARG A 341 -31.34 12.98 -20.12
C ARG A 341 -32.39 12.64 -19.06
N GLY A 342 -32.04 12.71 -17.78
CA GLY A 342 -32.89 12.37 -16.65
C GLY A 342 -33.12 10.86 -16.47
N MET A 343 -32.24 10.02 -16.99
CA MET A 343 -32.35 8.56 -16.83
C MET A 343 -31.98 8.15 -15.41
N SER A 344 -32.73 7.22 -14.84
CA SER A 344 -32.42 6.57 -13.57
C SER A 344 -31.27 5.57 -13.69
N LEU A 345 -30.65 5.19 -12.57
CA LEU A 345 -29.59 4.18 -12.53
C LEU A 345 -29.98 2.87 -13.23
N GLU A 346 -31.21 2.38 -13.02
CA GLU A 346 -31.70 1.14 -13.66
C GLU A 346 -31.74 1.30 -15.19
N GLU A 347 -32.22 2.44 -15.68
CA GLU A 347 -32.25 2.74 -17.12
C GLU A 347 -30.85 2.89 -17.71
N VAL A 348 -29.90 3.44 -16.95
CA VAL A 348 -28.48 3.56 -17.33
C VAL A 348 -27.82 2.19 -17.42
N GLN A 349 -27.99 1.33 -16.40
CA GLN A 349 -27.47 -0.04 -16.40
C GLN A 349 -28.02 -0.84 -17.59
N ALA A 350 -29.30 -0.65 -17.94
CA ALA A 350 -29.90 -1.27 -19.12
C ALA A 350 -29.26 -0.85 -20.46
N GLN A 351 -28.57 0.30 -20.53
CA GLN A 351 -27.81 0.70 -21.72
C GLN A 351 -26.46 -0.02 -21.86
N ARG A 352 -25.98 -0.67 -20.79
CA ARG A 352 -24.68 -1.37 -20.73
C ARG A 352 -23.52 -0.48 -21.23
N PRO A 353 -23.25 0.67 -20.59
CA PRO A 353 -22.28 1.65 -21.07
C PRO A 353 -20.83 1.15 -21.10
N THR A 354 -20.54 0.01 -20.47
CA THR A 354 -19.21 -0.59 -20.33
C THR A 354 -18.97 -1.76 -21.27
N LEU A 355 -19.94 -2.11 -22.12
CA LEU A 355 -20.01 -3.39 -22.83
C LEU A 355 -18.72 -3.82 -23.54
N GLU A 356 -18.00 -2.89 -24.18
CA GLU A 356 -16.77 -3.22 -24.91
C GLU A 356 -15.55 -3.51 -24.01
N TYR A 357 -15.67 -3.22 -22.72
CA TYR A 357 -14.62 -3.34 -21.71
C TYR A 357 -14.85 -4.53 -20.75
N ASP A 358 -16.08 -5.04 -20.71
CA ASP A 358 -16.45 -6.25 -19.98
C ASP A 358 -15.59 -7.44 -20.43
N GLY A 359 -15.26 -8.35 -19.51
CA GLY A 359 -14.33 -9.47 -19.71
C GLY A 359 -12.84 -9.11 -19.65
N ARG A 360 -12.47 -7.83 -19.85
CA ARG A 360 -11.09 -7.34 -19.61
C ARG A 360 -10.93 -6.79 -18.20
N TYR A 361 -11.92 -6.01 -17.73
CA TYR A 361 -11.85 -5.25 -16.47
C TYR A 361 -12.90 -5.67 -15.44
N ASP A 362 -13.53 -6.83 -15.58
CA ASP A 362 -14.59 -7.29 -14.67
C ASP A 362 -14.09 -8.23 -13.56
N GLN A 363 -12.78 -8.24 -13.29
CA GLN A 363 -12.27 -8.87 -12.06
C GLN A 363 -12.53 -7.94 -10.86
N GLY A 364 -13.03 -8.50 -9.75
CA GLY A 364 -13.35 -7.74 -8.55
C GLY A 364 -14.74 -7.11 -8.59
N LEU A 365 -14.95 -6.10 -9.46
CA LEU A 365 -16.24 -5.42 -9.62
C LEU A 365 -17.00 -5.91 -10.85
N SER A 366 -18.31 -6.15 -10.71
CA SER A 366 -19.15 -6.40 -11.89
C SER A 366 -19.34 -5.13 -12.71
N PRO A 367 -19.61 -5.24 -14.02
CA PRO A 367 -19.94 -4.09 -14.86
C PRO A 367 -21.06 -3.22 -14.27
N GLU A 368 -22.13 -3.84 -13.75
CA GLU A 368 -23.27 -3.13 -13.17
C GLU A 368 -22.91 -2.35 -11.92
N ALA A 369 -22.07 -2.93 -11.05
CA ALA A 369 -21.57 -2.27 -9.84
C ALA A 369 -20.68 -1.08 -10.19
N PHE A 370 -19.81 -1.22 -11.19
CA PHE A 370 -18.98 -0.10 -11.65
C PHE A 370 -19.83 1.03 -12.25
N VAL A 371 -20.87 0.71 -13.03
CA VAL A 371 -21.83 1.71 -13.56
C VAL A 371 -22.54 2.45 -12.43
N GLU A 372 -22.95 1.74 -11.38
CA GLU A 372 -23.56 2.34 -10.19
C GLU A 372 -22.62 3.33 -9.51
N ILE A 373 -21.38 2.93 -9.26
CA ILE A 373 -20.37 3.80 -8.62
C ILE A 373 -20.14 5.06 -9.46
N VAL A 374 -19.98 4.93 -10.78
CA VAL A 374 -19.77 6.08 -11.67
C VAL A 374 -21.01 6.99 -11.70
N TYR A 375 -22.21 6.43 -11.74
CA TYR A 375 -23.46 7.19 -11.70
C TYR A 375 -23.56 8.02 -10.42
N LEU A 376 -23.34 7.38 -9.26
CA LEU A 376 -23.40 8.03 -7.94
C LEU A 376 -22.29 9.09 -7.79
N SER A 377 -21.09 8.81 -8.30
CA SER A 377 -19.98 9.75 -8.31
C SER A 377 -20.32 11.06 -9.04
N LEU A 378 -20.99 10.96 -10.19
CA LEU A 378 -21.38 12.12 -11.00
C LEU A 378 -22.58 12.87 -10.42
N ASP A 379 -23.54 12.17 -9.82
CA ASP A 379 -24.72 12.79 -9.20
C ASP A 379 -24.35 13.64 -7.97
N GLN A 380 -23.42 13.15 -7.14
CA GLN A 380 -22.89 13.91 -5.99
C GLN A 380 -22.19 15.22 -6.41
N ALA A 381 -21.52 15.22 -7.56
CA ALA A 381 -20.86 16.41 -8.11
C ALA A 381 -21.87 17.46 -8.65
N GLY A 382 -23.06 17.02 -9.06
CA GLY A 382 -24.14 17.91 -9.52
C GLY A 382 -24.92 18.59 -8.39
N GLY A 383 -24.98 17.97 -7.20
CA GLY A 383 -25.72 18.47 -6.03
C GLY A 383 -24.98 19.51 -5.18
N SER A 384 -23.75 19.85 -5.51
CA SER A 384 -22.88 20.76 -4.75
C SER A 384 -22.76 22.19 -5.33
N GLN A 385 -23.67 22.58 -6.25
CA GLN A 385 -23.76 23.94 -6.81
C GLN A 385 -24.83 24.82 -6.17
#